data_AF-A0AAD9E936-F1
#
_entry.id   AF-A0AAD9E936-F1
#
_cell.length_a   1.000
_cell.length_b   1.000
_cell.length_c   1.000
_cell.angle_alpha   90.00
_cell.angle_beta   90.00
_cell.angle_gamma   90.00
#
_symmetry.space_group_name_H-M   'P 1'
#
loop_
_entity.id
_entity.type
_entity.pdbx_description
1 polymer ?
#
loop_
_entity_poly.entity_id
_entity_poly.type
_entity_poly.pdbx_seq_one_letter_code
_entity_poly.pdbx_strand_id
1 'polypeptide(L)'
;MGSVPIIDQALSPSSLPLPNDPSSTQRTIKSLSLLRHFEGGFFAETDRDKTTVTSTFPQTPTNPITLGMIGGFDRPGFVPTLRTLSSNIFYYLTPSSPVGHFHRNRCRIAHSLHSGRGRYVLIHADGNIESFVVGKNIAAGERLQWVVEGGDYKASFILPNEDGKKEASEGLLITEFAVPGFEFCDHDFLTKDKLLSLVGEEKAMQLEWMLLKV
;
A
#
# COMPACT_ATOMS: atom_id res chain seq x y z
N MET A 1 13.82 2.28 -19.73
CA MET A 1 13.82 3.56 -18.99
C MET A 1 14.74 3.38 -17.81
N GLY A 2 15.80 4.19 -17.70
CA GLY A 2 16.82 4.02 -16.67
C GLY A 2 16.25 4.24 -15.28
N SER A 3 16.46 3.29 -14.38
CA SER A 3 16.17 3.43 -12.96
C SER A 3 17.11 4.48 -12.36
N VAL A 4 16.55 5.58 -11.89
CA VAL A 4 17.30 6.58 -11.11
C VAL A 4 17.66 5.95 -9.76
N PRO A 5 18.94 5.96 -9.34
CA PRO A 5 19.34 5.45 -8.03
C PRO A 5 18.59 6.19 -6.91
N ILE A 6 18.14 5.43 -5.91
CA ILE A 6 17.35 5.93 -4.77
C ILE A 6 18.08 6.95 -3.90
N ILE A 7 19.41 7.00 -3.98
CA ILE A 7 20.26 7.85 -3.14
C ILE A 7 19.93 9.35 -3.27
N ASP A 8 19.30 9.79 -4.37
CA ASP A 8 18.92 11.19 -4.59
C ASP A 8 17.43 11.51 -4.35
N GLN A 9 16.60 10.54 -3.94
CA GLN A 9 15.17 10.77 -3.71
C GLN A 9 14.88 10.80 -2.21
N ALA A 10 14.38 11.93 -1.71
CA ALA A 10 14.10 12.15 -0.28
C ALA A 10 13.00 11.19 0.25
N LEU A 11 13.39 9.97 0.64
CA LEU A 11 12.59 8.98 1.36
C LEU A 11 12.70 9.24 2.87
N SER A 12 12.23 10.41 3.31
CA SER A 12 12.38 10.86 4.69
C SER A 12 11.02 11.17 5.32
N PRO A 13 10.81 10.90 6.62
CA PRO A 13 9.61 11.36 7.34
C PRO A 13 9.37 12.87 7.23
N SER A 14 10.42 13.66 7.02
CA SER A 14 10.33 15.11 6.85
C SER A 14 9.59 15.55 5.57
N SER A 15 9.35 14.64 4.62
CA SER A 15 8.53 14.89 3.43
C SER A 15 7.03 14.75 3.68
N LEU A 16 6.63 14.17 4.83
CA LEU A 16 5.21 14.05 5.18
C LEU A 16 4.60 15.44 5.44
N PRO A 17 3.34 15.67 5.01
CA PRO A 17 2.63 16.89 5.36
C PRO A 17 2.32 16.93 6.86
N LEU A 18 1.94 18.11 7.35
CA LEU A 18 1.46 18.24 8.73
C LEU A 18 0.19 17.39 8.93
N PRO A 19 -0.02 16.80 10.11
CA PRO A 19 -1.15 15.91 10.37
C PRO A 19 -2.45 16.69 10.59
N ASN A 20 -2.86 17.46 9.58
CA ASN A 20 -4.04 18.29 9.58
C ASN A 20 -4.88 17.96 8.34
N ASP A 21 -5.93 17.17 8.55
CA ASP A 21 -6.81 16.77 7.45
C ASP A 21 -7.67 17.95 6.99
N PRO A 22 -7.73 18.25 5.67
CA PRO A 22 -8.68 19.22 5.15
C PRO A 22 -10.13 18.76 5.35
N SER A 23 -11.08 19.70 5.33
CA SER A 23 -12.52 19.38 5.48
C SER A 23 -13.08 18.48 4.38
N SER A 24 -12.41 18.39 3.23
CA SER A 24 -12.70 17.41 2.18
C SER A 24 -12.43 15.97 2.63
N THR A 25 -11.40 15.72 3.43
CA THR A 25 -11.02 14.37 3.89
C THR A 25 -12.17 13.66 4.59
N GLN A 26 -12.78 14.31 5.59
CA GLN A 26 -13.89 13.71 6.34
C GLN A 26 -15.12 13.47 5.45
N ARG A 27 -15.35 14.35 4.46
CA ARG A 27 -16.42 14.16 3.47
C ARG A 27 -16.15 12.94 2.60
N THR A 28 -14.93 12.79 2.07
CA THR A 28 -14.52 11.62 1.28
C THR A 28 -14.67 10.32 2.05
N ILE A 29 -14.15 10.26 3.30
CA ILE A 29 -14.26 9.08 4.17
C ILE A 29 -15.72 8.69 4.36
N LYS A 30 -16.60 9.66 4.66
CA LYS A 30 -18.03 9.40 4.85
C LYS A 30 -18.73 8.97 3.56
N SER A 31 -18.48 9.67 2.45
CA SER A 31 -19.14 9.44 1.17
C SER A 31 -18.77 8.11 0.52
N LEU A 32 -17.54 7.63 0.73
CA LEU A 32 -17.06 6.34 0.22
C LEU A 32 -17.14 5.23 1.27
N SER A 33 -17.72 5.49 2.45
CA SER A 33 -17.85 4.53 3.56
C SER A 33 -16.51 3.89 3.96
N LEU A 34 -15.44 4.70 4.00
CA LEU A 34 -14.10 4.20 4.30
C LEU A 34 -13.94 3.90 5.80
N LEU A 35 -13.29 2.78 6.10
CA LEU A 35 -12.88 2.34 7.44
C LEU A 35 -11.37 2.49 7.61
N ARG A 36 -10.87 2.56 8.84
CA ARG A 36 -9.41 2.52 9.06
C ARG A 36 -8.83 1.20 8.54
N HIS A 37 -7.72 1.29 7.82
CA HIS A 37 -7.00 0.11 7.34
C HIS A 37 -5.90 -0.29 8.32
N PHE A 38 -5.69 -1.60 8.47
CA PHE A 38 -4.70 -2.15 9.39
C PHE A 38 -3.25 -1.88 8.94
N GLU A 39 -3.04 -1.56 7.66
CA GLU A 39 -1.74 -1.11 7.12
C GLU A 39 -1.49 0.40 7.29
N GLY A 40 -2.47 1.17 7.78
CA GLY A 40 -2.50 2.63 7.76
C GLY A 40 -3.40 3.19 6.66
N GLY A 41 -3.90 4.41 6.83
CA GLY A 41 -4.91 5.01 5.97
C GLY A 41 -6.32 4.48 6.20
N PHE A 42 -7.16 4.61 5.17
CA PHE A 42 -8.54 4.17 5.15
C PHE A 42 -8.83 3.35 3.89
N PHE A 43 -9.81 2.45 3.97
CA PHE A 43 -10.20 1.61 2.83
C PHE A 43 -11.70 1.25 2.84
N ALA A 44 -12.21 0.80 1.71
CA ALA A 44 -13.48 0.09 1.63
C ALA A 44 -13.44 -0.92 0.49
N GLU A 45 -13.82 -2.17 0.75
CA GLU A 45 -14.05 -3.17 -0.31
C GLU A 45 -15.34 -2.84 -1.05
N THR A 46 -15.23 -2.55 -2.34
CA THR A 46 -16.34 -2.09 -3.18
C THR A 46 -16.91 -3.19 -4.05
N ASP A 47 -16.09 -4.19 -4.39
CA ASP A 47 -16.49 -5.33 -5.17
C ASP A 47 -15.63 -6.56 -4.83
N ARG A 48 -16.27 -7.73 -4.89
CA ARG A 48 -15.64 -9.03 -4.77
C ARG A 48 -16.36 -9.97 -5.72
N ASP A 49 -15.60 -10.57 -6.64
CA ASP A 49 -16.19 -11.44 -7.64
C ASP A 49 -16.85 -12.66 -6.96
N LYS A 50 -18.05 -13.02 -7.44
CA LYS A 50 -18.79 -14.20 -6.94
C LYS A 50 -18.21 -15.51 -7.47
N THR A 51 -17.49 -15.45 -8.59
CA THR A 51 -16.79 -16.58 -9.18
C THR A 51 -15.53 -16.87 -8.38
N THR A 52 -15.33 -18.15 -8.04
CA THR A 52 -14.13 -18.63 -7.39
C THR A 52 -13.27 -19.46 -8.34
N VAL A 53 -11.97 -19.43 -8.08
CA VAL A 53 -10.95 -20.25 -8.75
C VAL A 53 -10.13 -20.99 -7.71
N THR A 54 -9.51 -22.09 -8.13
CA THR A 54 -8.54 -22.80 -7.30
C THR A 54 -7.37 -21.89 -6.98
N SER A 55 -7.04 -21.76 -5.69
CA SER A 55 -5.88 -21.01 -5.25
C SER A 55 -4.59 -21.72 -5.67
N THR A 56 -3.67 -20.97 -6.27
CA THR A 56 -2.30 -21.43 -6.54
C THR A 56 -1.35 -21.10 -5.38
N PHE A 57 -1.83 -20.47 -4.33
CA PHE A 57 -1.03 -20.06 -3.17
C PHE A 57 -0.94 -21.17 -2.11
N PRO A 58 0.13 -21.21 -1.30
CA PRO A 58 0.21 -22.12 -0.16
C PRO A 58 -0.96 -21.92 0.80
N GLN A 59 -1.50 -23.02 1.35
CA GLN A 59 -2.61 -22.93 2.32
C GLN A 59 -2.17 -22.41 3.68
N THR A 60 -0.86 -22.42 3.96
CA THR A 60 -0.30 -21.83 5.18
C THR A 60 -0.35 -20.31 5.09
N PRO A 61 -0.77 -19.61 6.15
CA PRO A 61 -0.70 -18.15 6.20
C PRO A 61 0.73 -17.65 6.03
N THR A 62 0.90 -16.50 5.38
CA THR A 62 2.18 -15.77 5.28
C THR A 62 2.71 -15.37 6.66
N ASN A 63 1.84 -14.88 7.55
CA ASN A 63 2.22 -14.51 8.91
C ASN A 63 1.05 -14.67 9.91
N PRO A 64 1.18 -15.52 10.94
CA PRO A 64 0.18 -15.66 12.00
C PRO A 64 -0.13 -14.36 12.76
N ILE A 65 0.83 -13.42 12.84
CA ILE A 65 0.63 -12.12 13.52
C ILE A 65 -0.42 -11.30 12.78
N THR A 66 -0.34 -11.23 11.44
CA THR A 66 -1.34 -10.52 10.62
C THR A 66 -2.73 -11.08 10.88
N LEU A 67 -2.89 -12.41 10.91
CA LEU A 67 -4.16 -13.03 11.26
C LEU A 67 -4.62 -12.69 12.68
N GLY A 68 -3.71 -12.67 13.65
CA GLY A 68 -4.02 -12.26 15.02
C GLY A 68 -4.53 -10.81 15.12
N MET A 69 -3.99 -9.89 14.32
CA MET A 69 -4.42 -8.48 14.30
C MET A 69 -5.85 -8.28 13.78
N ILE A 70 -6.34 -9.19 12.94
CA ILE A 70 -7.65 -9.10 12.29
C ILE A 70 -8.67 -10.10 12.83
N GLY A 71 -8.33 -10.85 13.89
CA GLY A 71 -9.21 -11.85 14.52
C GLY A 71 -9.16 -13.26 13.94
N GLY A 72 -8.43 -13.48 12.83
CA GLY A 72 -8.23 -14.78 12.20
C GLY A 72 -8.62 -14.79 10.73
N PHE A 73 -9.19 -15.90 10.27
CA PHE A 73 -9.75 -16.03 8.92
C PHE A 73 -11.18 -15.47 8.86
N ASP A 74 -11.44 -14.35 9.53
CA ASP A 74 -12.77 -13.86 9.91
C ASP A 74 -13.74 -13.59 8.75
N ARG A 75 -13.29 -13.71 7.49
CA ARG A 75 -14.16 -13.58 6.33
C ARG A 75 -15.13 -14.79 6.26
N PRO A 76 -16.45 -14.55 6.34
CA PRO A 76 -17.43 -15.63 6.20
C PRO A 76 -17.31 -16.33 4.84
N GLY A 77 -17.30 -17.66 4.86
CA GLY A 77 -17.19 -18.47 3.64
C GLY A 77 -15.77 -18.58 3.07
N PHE A 78 -14.74 -18.16 3.82
CA PHE A 78 -13.36 -18.41 3.42
C PHE A 78 -13.05 -19.91 3.32
N VAL A 79 -12.47 -20.31 2.18
CA VAL A 79 -12.00 -21.67 1.93
C VAL A 79 -10.54 -21.59 1.47
N PRO A 80 -9.56 -22.16 2.21
CA PRO A 80 -8.13 -21.98 1.93
C PRO A 80 -7.69 -22.32 0.50
N THR A 81 -8.35 -23.30 -0.11
CA THR A 81 -8.07 -23.81 -1.47
C THR A 81 -8.69 -22.97 -2.59
N LEU A 82 -9.48 -21.95 -2.27
CA LEU A 82 -10.17 -21.10 -3.25
C LEU A 82 -9.79 -19.64 -3.07
N ARG A 83 -9.91 -18.88 -4.16
CA ARG A 83 -9.92 -17.42 -4.16
C ARG A 83 -11.07 -16.94 -5.04
N THR A 84 -11.61 -15.76 -4.78
CA THR A 84 -12.47 -15.09 -5.77
C THR A 84 -11.63 -14.69 -6.97
N LEU A 85 -12.22 -14.52 -8.15
CA LEU A 85 -11.47 -14.08 -9.35
C LEU A 85 -10.76 -12.74 -9.10
N SER A 86 -11.43 -11.82 -8.41
CA SER A 86 -10.86 -10.53 -8.04
C SER A 86 -11.51 -9.96 -6.79
N SER A 87 -10.89 -8.92 -6.26
CA SER A 87 -11.49 -8.00 -5.29
C SER A 87 -11.00 -6.58 -5.53
N ASN A 88 -11.84 -5.61 -5.19
CA ASN A 88 -11.62 -4.20 -5.39
C ASN A 88 -11.76 -3.44 -4.09
N ILE A 89 -10.84 -2.51 -3.85
CA ILE A 89 -10.96 -1.56 -2.74
C ILE A 89 -10.77 -0.13 -3.22
N PHE A 90 -11.41 0.82 -2.55
CA PHE A 90 -10.82 2.14 -2.39
C PHE A 90 -9.75 2.09 -1.30
N TYR A 91 -8.65 2.81 -1.50
CA TYR A 91 -7.63 3.04 -0.48
C TYR A 91 -7.28 4.52 -0.43
N TYR A 92 -7.24 5.09 0.76
CA TYR A 92 -7.07 6.53 0.98
C TYR A 92 -6.07 6.81 2.10
N LEU A 93 -4.94 7.42 1.75
CA LEU A 93 -4.02 8.01 2.71
C LEU A 93 -4.37 9.49 2.92
N THR A 94 -4.27 9.94 4.17
CA THR A 94 -4.64 11.31 4.57
C THR A 94 -3.52 11.94 5.39
N PRO A 95 -3.45 13.28 5.52
CA PRO A 95 -2.49 13.92 6.42
C PRO A 95 -2.41 13.32 7.83
N SER A 96 -3.54 12.94 8.44
CA SER A 96 -3.58 12.30 9.76
C SER A 96 -3.21 10.81 9.75
N SER A 97 -3.23 10.14 8.60
CA SER A 97 -2.78 8.76 8.41
C SER A 97 -2.02 8.64 7.08
N PRO A 98 -0.78 9.18 7.01
CA PRO A 98 -0.15 9.53 5.74
C PRO A 98 0.69 8.42 5.12
N VAL A 99 0.79 7.27 5.80
CA VAL A 99 1.67 6.15 5.42
C VAL A 99 0.84 4.86 5.35
N GLY A 100 0.97 4.17 4.22
CA GLY A 100 0.65 2.75 4.09
C GLY A 100 1.94 1.97 4.30
N HIS A 101 2.05 1.28 5.43
CA HIS A 101 3.30 0.67 5.90
C HIS A 101 3.72 -0.52 5.02
N PHE A 102 5.01 -0.88 5.06
CA PHE A 102 5.53 -1.98 4.25
C PHE A 102 4.82 -3.30 4.51
N HIS A 103 4.20 -3.82 3.45
CA HIS A 103 3.55 -5.10 3.43
C HIS A 103 3.64 -5.71 2.03
N ARG A 104 3.32 -6.99 1.90
CA ARG A 104 3.22 -7.67 0.61
C ARG A 104 1.98 -8.55 0.57
N ASN A 105 1.60 -8.91 -0.64
CA ASN A 105 0.56 -9.89 -0.90
C ASN A 105 1.10 -10.98 -1.83
N ARG A 106 0.49 -12.17 -1.80
CA ARG A 106 0.77 -13.21 -2.81
C ARG A 106 0.13 -12.91 -4.14
N CYS A 107 -1.05 -12.29 -4.14
CA CYS A 107 -1.67 -11.81 -5.36
C CYS A 107 -0.95 -10.55 -5.85
N ARG A 108 -0.93 -10.39 -7.17
CA ARG A 108 -0.57 -9.12 -7.78
C ARG A 108 -1.72 -8.14 -7.60
N ILE A 109 -1.39 -6.86 -7.50
CA ILE A 109 -2.36 -5.80 -7.27
C ILE A 109 -2.11 -4.69 -8.29
N ALA A 110 -3.12 -4.38 -9.09
CA ALA A 110 -3.13 -3.22 -9.95
C ALA A 110 -3.71 -2.02 -9.21
N HIS A 111 -3.13 -0.85 -9.43
CA HIS A 111 -3.48 0.39 -8.76
C HIS A 111 -3.90 1.44 -9.79
N SER A 112 -4.89 2.25 -9.44
CA SER A 112 -5.33 3.39 -10.28
C SER A 112 -5.59 4.62 -9.42
N LEU A 113 -5.00 5.75 -9.80
CA LEU A 113 -5.14 7.03 -9.12
C LEU A 113 -6.52 7.65 -9.39
N HIS A 114 -7.20 8.10 -8.33
CA HIS A 114 -8.38 8.97 -8.42
C HIS A 114 -8.02 10.44 -8.16
N SER A 115 -7.37 10.70 -7.03
CA SER A 115 -7.00 12.06 -6.62
C SER A 115 -5.79 12.08 -5.69
N GLY A 116 -5.23 13.26 -5.48
CA GLY A 116 -4.08 13.44 -4.64
C GLY A 116 -2.76 13.01 -5.29
N ARG A 117 -1.75 12.88 -4.43
CA ARG A 117 -0.37 12.63 -4.85
C ARG A 117 0.39 11.89 -3.76
N GLY A 118 1.22 10.95 -4.16
CA GLY A 118 2.03 10.19 -3.22
C GLY A 118 3.22 9.53 -3.86
N ARG A 119 3.96 8.80 -3.05
CA ARG A 119 5.13 8.04 -3.46
C ARG A 119 4.97 6.60 -3.03
N TYR A 120 5.29 5.70 -3.95
CA TYR A 120 5.46 4.28 -3.66
C TYR A 120 6.93 3.95 -3.49
N VAL A 121 7.20 3.02 -2.59
CA VAL A 121 8.51 2.40 -2.39
C VAL A 121 8.29 0.88 -2.40
N LEU A 122 8.94 0.21 -3.34
CA LEU A 122 8.89 -1.25 -3.48
C LEU A 122 10.25 -1.84 -3.12
N ILE A 123 10.25 -2.99 -2.46
CA ILE A 123 11.44 -3.82 -2.24
C ILE A 123 11.16 -5.18 -2.89
N HIS A 124 11.90 -5.47 -3.96
CA HIS A 124 11.80 -6.72 -4.69
C HIS A 124 12.49 -7.86 -3.95
N ALA A 125 12.19 -9.10 -4.35
CA ALA A 125 12.72 -10.30 -3.73
C ALA A 125 14.26 -10.40 -3.71
N ASP A 126 14.93 -9.74 -4.66
CA ASP A 126 16.40 -9.67 -4.77
C ASP A 126 17.03 -8.52 -3.95
N GLY A 127 16.22 -7.76 -3.22
CA GLY A 127 16.67 -6.61 -2.44
C GLY A 127 16.80 -5.31 -3.24
N ASN A 128 16.50 -5.33 -4.54
CA ASN A 128 16.39 -4.09 -5.31
C ASN A 128 15.20 -3.28 -4.82
N ILE A 129 15.40 -1.97 -4.75
CA ILE A 129 14.36 -1.04 -4.31
C ILE A 129 13.95 -0.21 -5.52
N GLU A 130 12.65 -0.03 -5.72
CA GLU A 130 12.06 0.87 -6.71
C GLU A 130 11.29 1.97 -5.98
N SER A 131 11.40 3.22 -6.44
CA SER A 131 10.51 4.29 -5.97
C SER A 131 10.03 5.15 -7.13
N PHE A 132 8.75 5.51 -7.09
CA PHE A 132 8.11 6.35 -8.08
C PHE A 132 6.99 7.18 -7.46
N VAL A 133 6.69 8.30 -8.11
CA VAL A 133 5.59 9.18 -7.72
C VAL A 133 4.32 8.78 -8.47
N VAL A 134 3.20 8.81 -7.75
CA VAL A 134 1.86 8.65 -8.30
C VAL A 134 1.14 9.98 -8.17
N GLY A 135 0.55 10.44 -9.27
CA GLY A 135 0.02 11.79 -9.38
C GLY A 135 -0.33 12.13 -10.83
N LYS A 136 -0.86 13.34 -11.03
CA LYS A 136 -1.42 13.77 -12.32
C LYS A 136 -0.41 14.42 -13.26
N ASN A 137 0.83 14.67 -12.82
CA ASN A 137 1.86 15.26 -13.67
C ASN A 137 2.57 14.21 -14.51
N ILE A 138 1.84 13.71 -15.51
CA ILE A 138 2.32 12.68 -16.45
C ILE A 138 3.57 13.16 -17.20
N ALA A 139 3.65 14.45 -17.52
CA ALA A 139 4.81 15.04 -18.20
C ALA A 139 6.09 14.96 -17.35
N ALA A 140 5.97 14.96 -16.02
CA ALA A 140 7.06 14.73 -15.07
C ALA A 140 7.32 13.24 -14.76
N GLY A 141 6.61 12.31 -15.42
CA GLY A 141 6.76 10.87 -15.23
C GLY A 141 5.97 10.29 -14.05
N GLU A 142 5.02 11.04 -13.47
CA GLU A 142 4.12 10.50 -12.45
C GLU A 142 3.18 9.45 -13.04
N ARG A 143 2.91 8.40 -12.25
CA ARG A 143 2.08 7.28 -12.68
C ARG A 143 0.62 7.49 -12.29
N LEU A 144 -0.29 7.34 -13.25
CA LEU A 144 -1.73 7.23 -12.99
C LEU A 144 -2.15 5.79 -12.66
N GLN A 145 -1.43 4.80 -13.20
CA GLN A 145 -1.67 3.38 -12.98
C GLN A 145 -0.34 2.66 -12.86
N TRP A 146 -0.30 1.64 -12.00
CA TRP A 146 0.87 0.77 -11.82
C TRP A 146 0.41 -0.59 -11.30
N VAL A 147 1.33 -1.55 -11.30
CA VAL A 147 1.11 -2.88 -10.73
C VAL A 147 2.23 -3.17 -9.76
N VAL A 148 1.87 -3.73 -8.61
CA VAL A 148 2.82 -4.37 -7.71
C VAL A 148 2.62 -5.89 -7.84
N GLU A 149 3.68 -6.58 -8.22
CA GLU A 149 3.62 -8.03 -8.39
C GLU A 149 3.60 -8.75 -7.03
N GLY A 150 3.05 -9.96 -7.02
CA GLY A 150 2.96 -10.77 -5.81
C GLY A 150 4.35 -11.11 -5.26
N GLY A 151 4.52 -10.97 -3.95
CA GLY A 151 5.78 -11.25 -3.24
C GLY A 151 6.67 -10.03 -2.98
N ASP A 152 6.46 -8.92 -3.70
CA ASP A 152 7.17 -7.66 -3.48
C ASP A 152 6.60 -6.91 -2.28
N TYR A 153 7.46 -6.35 -1.45
CA TYR A 153 7.02 -5.45 -0.38
C TYR A 153 6.71 -4.07 -0.97
N LYS A 154 5.52 -3.54 -0.71
CA LYS A 154 5.12 -2.18 -1.06
C LYS A 154 4.86 -1.36 0.21
N ALA A 155 5.28 -0.10 0.17
CA ALA A 155 4.81 0.93 1.06
C ALA A 155 4.49 2.19 0.27
N SER A 156 3.66 3.06 0.84
CA SER A 156 3.30 4.31 0.21
C SER A 156 3.15 5.43 1.23
N PHE A 157 3.36 6.66 0.79
CA PHE A 157 3.09 7.83 1.60
C PHE A 157 2.65 9.02 0.76
N ILE A 158 1.86 9.91 1.35
CA ILE A 158 1.37 11.10 0.65
C ILE A 158 2.49 12.13 0.48
N LEU A 159 2.43 12.85 -0.64
CA LEU A 159 3.29 14.00 -0.90
C LEU A 159 2.46 15.30 -0.81
N PRO A 160 3.11 16.45 -0.59
CA PRO A 160 2.48 17.74 -0.82
C PRO A 160 2.00 17.86 -2.28
N ASN A 161 0.97 18.68 -2.49
CA ASN A 161 0.54 19.09 -3.83
C ASN A 161 1.68 19.82 -4.57
N GLU A 162 1.57 19.95 -5.89
CA GLU A 162 2.62 20.50 -6.76
C GLU A 162 3.08 21.92 -6.38
N ASP A 163 2.22 22.70 -5.73
CA ASP A 163 2.55 24.05 -5.24
C ASP A 163 3.58 24.06 -4.08
N GLY A 164 4.03 22.88 -3.63
CA GLY A 164 5.13 22.72 -2.66
C GLY A 164 4.77 23.09 -1.21
N LYS A 165 3.55 23.56 -0.95
CA LYS A 165 3.08 23.92 0.39
C LYS A 165 2.75 22.65 1.17
N LYS A 166 3.54 22.35 2.22
CA LYS A 166 3.36 21.18 3.11
C LYS A 166 1.97 21.11 3.76
N GLU A 167 1.25 22.23 3.81
CA GLU A 167 -0.08 22.36 4.43
C GLU A 167 -1.24 21.92 3.51
N ALA A 168 -0.98 21.66 2.22
CA ALA A 168 -2.04 21.59 1.21
C ALA A 168 -2.35 20.17 0.67
N SER A 169 -1.80 19.09 1.24
CA SER A 169 -2.08 17.75 0.71
C SER A 169 -3.55 17.35 0.89
N GLU A 170 -4.22 17.00 -0.21
CA GLU A 170 -5.56 16.43 -0.19
C GLU A 170 -5.58 14.91 0.12
N GLY A 171 -4.41 14.33 0.38
CA GLY A 171 -4.20 12.90 0.57
C GLY A 171 -3.81 12.19 -0.72
N LEU A 172 -4.02 10.87 -0.75
CA LEU A 172 -3.83 10.01 -1.92
C LEU A 172 -4.97 8.99 -1.97
N LEU A 173 -5.92 9.17 -2.89
CA LEU A 173 -7.05 8.27 -3.10
C LEU A 173 -6.85 7.45 -4.37
N ILE A 174 -6.91 6.13 -4.23
CA ILE A 174 -6.70 5.16 -5.31
C ILE A 174 -7.73 4.04 -5.25
N THR A 175 -7.84 3.29 -6.34
CA THR A 175 -8.40 1.94 -6.33
C THR A 175 -7.28 0.92 -6.37
N GLU A 176 -7.40 -0.15 -5.59
CA GLU A 176 -6.61 -1.37 -5.76
C GLU A 176 -7.49 -2.51 -6.28
N PHE A 177 -6.99 -3.21 -7.30
CA PHE A 177 -7.63 -4.36 -7.95
C PHE A 177 -6.71 -5.58 -7.79
N ALA A 178 -7.10 -6.52 -6.94
CA ALA A 178 -6.32 -7.72 -6.63
C ALA A 178 -6.78 -8.92 -7.47
N VAL A 179 -5.81 -9.66 -8.04
CA VAL A 179 -6.07 -10.90 -8.81
C VAL A 179 -5.05 -11.99 -8.45
N PRO A 180 -5.50 -13.18 -8.01
CA PRO A 180 -6.85 -13.48 -7.52
C PRO A 180 -7.26 -12.56 -6.36
N GLY A 181 -8.54 -12.59 -5.99
CA GLY A 181 -9.07 -11.71 -4.94
C GLY A 181 -8.32 -11.83 -3.61
N PHE A 182 -8.20 -10.71 -2.93
CA PHE A 182 -7.45 -10.57 -1.68
C PHE A 182 -8.03 -11.46 -0.58
N GLU A 183 -7.13 -12.13 0.14
CA GLU A 183 -7.40 -12.78 1.41
C GLU A 183 -6.29 -12.51 2.41
N PHE A 184 -6.65 -12.33 3.66
CA PHE A 184 -5.71 -11.93 4.71
C PHE A 184 -4.57 -12.92 4.95
N CYS A 185 -4.78 -14.20 4.65
CA CYS A 185 -3.75 -15.24 4.78
C CYS A 185 -2.62 -15.12 3.76
N ASP A 186 -2.80 -14.29 2.73
CA ASP A 186 -1.81 -14.01 1.69
C ASP A 186 -1.01 -12.72 1.97
N HIS A 187 -1.34 -12.02 3.06
CA HIS A 187 -0.79 -10.72 3.42
C HIS A 187 0.22 -10.83 4.58
N ASP A 188 1.38 -10.18 4.49
CA ASP A 188 2.27 -9.99 5.65
C ASP A 188 2.99 -8.64 5.64
N PHE A 189 3.22 -8.11 6.85
CA PHE A 189 4.03 -6.91 7.07
C PHE A 189 5.53 -7.22 7.03
N LEU A 190 6.31 -6.28 6.52
CA LEU A 190 7.76 -6.35 6.56
C LEU A 190 8.25 -6.16 8.00
N THR A 191 9.11 -7.05 8.48
CA THR A 191 9.76 -6.91 9.79
C THR A 191 11.09 -6.18 9.66
N LYS A 192 11.57 -5.59 10.76
CA LYS A 192 12.88 -4.92 10.81
C LYS A 192 14.02 -5.87 10.41
N ASP A 193 14.03 -7.08 10.94
CA ASP A 193 15.05 -8.08 10.61
C ASP A 193 15.01 -8.46 9.13
N LYS A 194 13.80 -8.60 8.57
CA LYS A 194 13.65 -8.92 7.14
C LYS A 194 14.10 -7.77 6.26
N LEU A 195 13.76 -6.53 6.60
CA LEU A 195 14.25 -5.33 5.92
C LEU A 195 15.78 -5.32 5.92
N LEU A 196 16.41 -5.46 7.08
CA LEU A 196 17.87 -5.49 7.23
C LEU A 196 18.50 -6.58 6.34
N SER A 197 17.92 -7.78 6.32
CA SER A 197 18.42 -8.89 5.51
C SER A 197 18.28 -8.67 4.00
N LEU A 198 17.28 -7.90 3.56
CA LEU A 198 17.00 -7.67 2.14
C LEU A 198 17.87 -6.56 1.55
N VAL A 199 18.02 -5.45 2.28
CA VAL A 199 18.60 -4.23 1.71
C VAL A 199 19.91 -3.78 2.39
N GLY A 200 20.32 -4.44 3.47
CA GLY A 200 21.48 -4.04 4.27
C GLY A 200 21.20 -2.86 5.20
N GLU A 201 22.14 -2.59 6.10
CA GLU A 201 21.95 -1.66 7.24
C GLU A 201 21.67 -0.22 6.81
N GLU A 202 22.45 0.32 5.87
CA GLU A 202 22.34 1.70 5.42
C GLU A 202 20.95 2.00 4.83
N LYS A 203 20.48 1.14 3.91
CA LYS A 203 19.17 1.29 3.27
C LYS A 203 18.03 0.98 4.24
N ALA A 204 18.21 0.01 5.14
CA ALA A 204 17.21 -0.31 6.15
C ALA A 204 16.95 0.89 7.08
N MET A 205 18.00 1.59 7.52
CA MET A 205 17.88 2.79 8.36
C MET A 205 17.07 3.90 7.68
N GLN A 206 17.18 4.05 6.36
CA GLN A 206 16.41 5.04 5.59
C GLN A 206 14.93 4.68 5.45
N LEU A 207 14.59 3.38 5.51
CA LEU A 207 13.24 2.86 5.27
C LEU A 207 12.49 2.45 6.53
N GLU A 208 13.18 2.36 7.67
CA GLU A 208 12.62 1.84 8.93
C GLU A 208 11.36 2.60 9.39
N TRP A 209 11.28 3.91 9.12
CA TRP A 209 10.13 4.73 9.48
C TRP A 209 8.82 4.32 8.78
N MET A 210 8.91 3.56 7.69
CA MET A 210 7.77 3.05 6.92
C MET A 210 7.32 1.66 7.38
N LEU A 211 8.01 1.05 8.34
CA LEU A 211 7.58 -0.23 8.93
C LEU A 211 6.39 0.00 9.86
N LEU A 212 5.48 -0.97 9.90
CA LEU A 212 4.41 -0.96 10.88
C LEU A 212 5.02 -1.14 12.28
N LYS A 213 4.70 -0.23 13.20
CA LYS A 213 5.08 -0.34 14.61
C LYS A 213 4.04 -1.21 15.31
N VAL A 214 4.42 -2.46 15.57
CA VAL A 214 3.61 -3.47 16.28
C VAL A 214 3.95 -3.45 17.76
#